data_AF-A0AA35WAA2-F1
#
_entry.id   AF-A0AA35WAA2-F1
#
_cell.length_a   1.000
_cell.length_b   1.000
_cell.length_c   1.000
_cell.angle_alpha   90.00
_cell.angle_beta   90.00
_cell.angle_gamma   90.00
#
_symmetry.space_group_name_H-M   'P 1'
#
loop_
_entity.id
_entity.type
_entity.pdbx_description
1 polymer ?
#
loop_
_entity_poly.entity_id
_entity_poly.type
_entity_poly.pdbx_seq_one_letter_code
_entity_poly.pdbx_strand_id
1 'polypeptide(L)'
;MPFQSRRIARYLGLEGPAAAAAPGLFNSLYQLFLDNDCTLVEVNPLIVTGDGRLVALDAKINLDDDAMFRRPSLRELRDRAQEDELEAQAAELDIAYVNLDGDVGCLVNGAGLAMATSDVDWVSAAGARPCKLLD
;
A
#
# COMPACT_ATOMS: atom_id res chain seq x y z
N MET A 1 -10.55 -18.39 9.96
CA MET A 1 -10.18 -17.82 11.29
C MET A 1 -11.43 -17.50 12.16
N PRO A 2 -12.19 -18.50 12.65
CA PRO A 2 -13.54 -18.23 13.19
C PRO A 2 -13.58 -17.43 14.50
N PHE A 3 -12.59 -17.61 15.38
CA PHE A 3 -12.54 -16.92 16.67
C PHE A 3 -12.15 -15.44 16.52
N GLN A 4 -11.11 -15.17 15.72
CA GLN A 4 -10.62 -13.81 15.45
C GLN A 4 -11.71 -12.96 14.82
N SER A 5 -12.40 -13.49 13.81
CA SER A 5 -13.45 -12.77 13.10
C SER A 5 -14.63 -12.42 14.00
N ARG A 6 -15.07 -13.34 14.87
CA ARG A 6 -16.13 -13.06 15.85
C ARG A 6 -15.71 -12.02 16.87
N ARG A 7 -14.44 -12.00 17.29
CA ARG A 7 -13.90 -11.01 18.22
C ARG A 7 -13.90 -9.61 17.60
N ILE A 8 -13.51 -9.50 16.34
CA ILE A 8 -13.55 -8.23 15.57
C ILE A 8 -14.99 -7.76 15.40
N ALA A 9 -15.91 -8.64 14.98
CA ALA A 9 -17.32 -8.29 14.79
C ALA A 9 -17.97 -7.73 16.07
N ARG A 10 -17.68 -8.34 17.23
CA ARG A 10 -18.13 -7.83 18.52
C ARG A 10 -17.51 -6.48 18.89
N TYR A 11 -16.21 -6.31 18.65
CA TYR A 11 -15.51 -5.04 18.91
C TYR A 11 -16.08 -3.89 18.07
N LEU A 12 -16.45 -4.18 16.82
CA LEU A 12 -17.10 -3.23 15.91
C LEU A 12 -18.58 -2.98 16.22
N GLY A 13 -19.16 -3.65 17.23
CA GLY A 13 -20.57 -3.50 17.58
C GLY A 13 -21.53 -4.02 16.50
N LEU A 14 -21.10 -4.98 15.66
CA LEU A 14 -21.96 -5.56 14.65
C LEU A 14 -23.01 -6.45 15.31
N GLU A 15 -24.27 -6.30 14.88
CA GLU A 15 -25.41 -7.07 15.37
C GLU A 15 -26.20 -7.72 14.23
N GLY A 16 -27.09 -8.66 14.57
CA GLY A 16 -28.04 -9.26 13.63
C GLY A 16 -27.37 -9.89 12.39
N PRO A 17 -27.92 -9.67 11.18
CA PRO A 17 -27.37 -10.25 9.94
C PRO A 17 -25.92 -9.81 9.64
N ALA A 18 -25.55 -8.56 9.97
CA ALA A 18 -24.18 -8.07 9.76
C ALA A 18 -23.16 -8.83 10.61
N ALA A 19 -23.49 -9.13 11.88
CA ALA A 19 -22.64 -9.94 12.76
C ALA A 19 -22.47 -11.38 12.23
N ALA A 20 -23.52 -11.94 11.63
CA ALA A 20 -23.49 -13.28 11.04
C ALA A 20 -22.65 -13.33 9.75
N ALA A 21 -22.65 -12.25 8.96
CA ALA A 21 -21.89 -12.13 7.72
C ALA A 21 -20.40 -11.80 7.94
N ALA A 22 -20.07 -11.07 9.01
CA ALA A 22 -18.71 -10.59 9.27
C ALA A 22 -17.61 -11.68 9.26
N PRO A 23 -17.82 -12.89 9.83
CA PRO A 23 -16.83 -13.96 9.73
C PRO A 23 -16.51 -14.41 8.31
N GLY A 24 -17.51 -14.45 7.43
CA GLY A 24 -17.32 -14.76 6.02
C GLY A 24 -16.45 -13.69 5.35
N LEU A 25 -16.84 -12.43 5.50
CA LEU A 25 -16.12 -11.29 4.92
C LEU A 25 -14.65 -11.24 5.39
N PHE A 26 -14.40 -11.29 6.69
CA PHE A 26 -13.02 -11.22 7.21
C PHE A 26 -12.17 -12.41 6.79
N ASN A 27 -12.75 -13.59 6.64
CA ASN A 27 -12.03 -14.75 6.14
C ASN A 27 -11.71 -14.60 4.64
N SER A 28 -12.65 -14.07 3.85
CA SER A 28 -12.43 -13.77 2.43
C SER A 28 -11.35 -12.70 2.22
N LEU A 29 -11.33 -11.63 3.03
CA LEU A 29 -10.27 -10.62 2.97
C LEU A 29 -8.90 -11.21 3.33
N TYR A 30 -8.86 -12.11 4.32
CA TYR A 30 -7.63 -12.81 4.69
C TYR A 30 -7.13 -13.76 3.60
N GLN A 31 -8.03 -14.52 2.96
CA GLN A 31 -7.66 -15.36 1.82
C GLN A 31 -7.20 -14.49 0.65
N LEU A 32 -7.91 -13.40 0.33
CA LEU A 32 -7.50 -12.44 -0.70
C LEU A 32 -6.08 -11.94 -0.46
N PHE A 33 -5.75 -11.58 0.78
CA PHE A 33 -4.42 -11.11 1.16
C PHE A 33 -3.33 -12.16 0.86
N LEU A 34 -3.56 -13.41 1.28
CA LEU A 34 -2.59 -14.49 1.06
C LEU A 34 -2.50 -14.92 -0.40
N ASP A 35 -3.67 -15.07 -1.05
CA ASP A 35 -3.79 -15.62 -2.39
C ASP A 35 -3.31 -14.65 -3.46
N ASN A 36 -3.16 -13.36 -3.16
CA ASN A 36 -2.72 -12.35 -4.14
C ASN A 36 -1.41 -11.67 -3.77
N ASP A 37 -0.70 -12.17 -2.74
CA ASP A 37 0.55 -11.57 -2.25
C ASP A 37 0.35 -10.06 -1.93
N CYS A 38 -0.70 -9.74 -1.17
CA CYS A 38 -0.97 -8.35 -0.81
C CYS A 38 -0.04 -7.88 0.30
N THR A 39 0.33 -6.60 0.26
CA THR A 39 0.98 -5.90 1.38
C THR A 39 -0.04 -5.15 2.23
N LEU A 40 -1.15 -4.71 1.63
CA LEU A 40 -2.25 -4.01 2.30
C LEU A 40 -3.60 -4.40 1.69
N VAL A 41 -4.60 -4.60 2.53
CA VAL A 41 -6.01 -4.64 2.16
C VAL A 41 -6.78 -3.76 3.14
N GLU A 42 -7.30 -2.65 2.66
CA GLU A 42 -8.12 -1.70 3.41
C GLU A 42 -9.53 -1.66 2.81
N VAL A 43 -10.54 -1.71 3.68
CA VAL A 43 -11.94 -1.49 3.30
C VAL A 43 -12.43 -0.29 4.07
N ASN A 44 -12.70 0.81 3.37
CA ASN A 44 -13.06 2.07 4.00
C ASN A 44 -13.94 2.94 3.08
N PRO A 45 -15.27 3.02 3.31
CA PRO A 45 -15.97 2.52 4.50
C PRO A 45 -16.49 1.09 4.36
N LEU A 46 -16.50 0.37 5.48
CA LEU A 46 -17.28 -0.86 5.67
C LEU A 46 -18.63 -0.50 6.28
N ILE A 47 -19.71 -0.60 5.51
CA ILE A 47 -21.04 -0.10 5.90
C ILE A 47 -22.00 -1.22 6.27
N VAL A 48 -23.01 -0.87 7.07
CA VAL A 48 -24.22 -1.69 7.26
C VAL A 48 -25.38 -0.97 6.59
N THR A 49 -26.02 -1.63 5.63
CA THR A 49 -27.15 -1.08 4.88
C THR A 49 -28.42 -1.05 5.73
N GLY A 50 -29.46 -0.33 5.29
CA GLY A 50 -30.74 -0.23 6.02
C GLY A 50 -31.47 -1.57 6.21
N ASP A 51 -31.18 -2.56 5.36
CA ASP A 51 -31.65 -3.96 5.47
C ASP A 51 -30.70 -4.87 6.27
N GLY A 52 -29.69 -4.30 6.93
CA GLY A 52 -28.82 -4.99 7.87
C GLY A 52 -27.67 -5.79 7.23
N ARG A 53 -27.38 -5.60 5.93
CA ARG A 53 -26.26 -6.28 5.25
C ARG A 53 -24.95 -5.53 5.46
N LEU A 54 -23.88 -6.29 5.65
CA LEU A 54 -22.51 -5.76 5.73
C LEU A 54 -21.93 -5.65 4.31
N VAL A 55 -21.48 -4.46 3.90
CA VAL A 55 -21.01 -4.17 2.54
C VAL A 55 -19.70 -3.36 2.58
N ALA A 56 -18.70 -3.81 1.81
CA ALA A 56 -17.50 -3.02 1.51
C ALA A 56 -17.86 -1.99 0.44
N LEU A 57 -17.97 -0.71 0.81
CA LEU A 57 -18.37 0.34 -0.14
C LEU A 57 -17.18 0.80 -1.00
N ASP A 58 -15.99 0.83 -0.40
CA ASP A 58 -14.75 1.17 -1.07
C ASP A 58 -13.60 0.34 -0.49
N ALA A 59 -12.57 0.11 -1.31
CA ALA A 59 -11.42 -0.71 -0.93
C ALA A 59 -10.14 -0.25 -1.62
N LYS A 60 -9.03 -0.31 -0.87
CA LYS A 60 -7.68 -0.10 -1.36
C LYS A 60 -6.87 -1.36 -1.12
N ILE A 61 -6.24 -1.88 -2.18
CA ILE A 61 -5.41 -3.08 -2.12
C ILE A 61 -4.05 -2.72 -2.69
N ASN A 62 -2.99 -2.93 -1.90
CA ASN A 62 -1.63 -2.86 -2.39
C ASN A 62 -1.05 -4.27 -2.49
N LEU A 63 -0.34 -4.53 -3.57
CA LEU A 63 0.31 -5.80 -3.84
C LEU A 63 1.80 -5.72 -3.49
N ASP A 64 2.44 -6.87 -3.33
CA ASP A 64 3.89 -6.98 -3.20
C ASP A 64 4.54 -7.01 -4.58
N ASP A 65 5.26 -5.94 -4.93
CA ASP A 65 5.94 -5.81 -6.23
C ASP A 65 6.96 -6.94 -6.44
N ASP A 66 7.62 -7.41 -5.38
CA ASP A 66 8.59 -8.50 -5.44
C ASP A 66 7.92 -9.85 -5.74
N ALA A 67 6.61 -9.99 -5.52
CA ALA A 67 5.85 -11.19 -5.82
C ALA A 67 5.22 -11.17 -7.23
N MET A 68 5.29 -10.05 -7.96
CA MET A 68 4.59 -9.90 -9.25
C MET A 68 5.08 -10.84 -10.34
N PHE A 69 6.31 -11.37 -10.24
CA PHE A 69 6.84 -12.35 -11.20
C PHE A 69 6.01 -13.64 -11.27
N ARG A 70 5.33 -14.02 -10.18
CA ARG A 70 4.44 -15.20 -10.11
C ARG A 70 2.95 -14.86 -10.27
N ARG A 71 2.61 -13.61 -10.58
CA ARG A 71 1.23 -13.09 -10.69
C ARG A 71 0.97 -12.38 -12.03
N PRO A 72 1.06 -13.09 -13.17
CA PRO A 72 0.92 -12.46 -14.49
C PRO A 72 -0.42 -11.73 -14.68
N SER A 73 -1.53 -12.29 -14.19
CA SER A 73 -2.86 -11.68 -14.31
C SER A 73 -3.02 -10.37 -13.52
N LEU A 74 -2.30 -10.21 -12.41
CA LEU A 74 -2.34 -8.97 -11.61
C LEU A 74 -1.42 -7.91 -12.21
N ARG A 75 -0.30 -8.33 -12.82
CA ARG A 75 0.61 -7.43 -13.52
C ARG A 75 -0.05 -6.72 -14.69
N GLU A 76 -1.00 -7.37 -15.37
CA GLU A 76 -1.80 -6.77 -16.45
C GLU A 76 -2.73 -5.65 -15.96
N LEU A 77 -3.05 -5.59 -14.66
CA LEU A 77 -3.88 -4.54 -14.06
C LEU A 77 -3.08 -3.28 -13.68
N ARG A 78 -1.76 -3.27 -13.89
CA ARG A 78 -0.90 -2.12 -13.55
C ARG A 78 -1.23 -0.94 -14.46
N ASP A 79 -1.74 0.14 -13.87
CA ASP A 79 -2.03 1.39 -14.55
C ASP A 79 -0.88 2.40 -14.39
N ARG A 80 -0.05 2.51 -15.43
CA ARG A 80 1.08 3.45 -15.46
C ARG A 80 0.66 4.92 -15.40
N ALA A 81 -0.59 5.26 -15.73
CA ALA A 81 -1.05 6.64 -15.67
C ALA A 81 -1.28 7.15 -14.23
N GLN A 82 -1.30 6.23 -13.25
CA GLN A 82 -1.38 6.57 -11.82
C GLN A 82 0.00 6.70 -11.16
N GLU A 83 1.08 6.34 -11.86
CA GLU A 83 2.45 6.41 -11.38
C GLU A 83 3.10 7.75 -11.79
N ASP A 84 4.10 8.20 -11.04
CA ASP A 84 4.93 9.32 -11.47
C ASP A 84 5.76 8.89 -12.69
N GLU A 85 5.72 9.69 -13.76
CA GLU A 85 6.39 9.35 -15.02
C GLU A 85 7.90 9.14 -14.84
N LEU A 86 8.54 9.86 -13.92
CA LEU A 86 9.98 9.76 -13.67
C LEU A 86 10.30 8.52 -12.83
N GLU A 87 9.47 8.20 -11.84
CA GLU A 87 9.62 6.96 -11.05
C GLU A 87 9.45 5.72 -11.93
N ALA A 88 8.45 5.71 -12.82
CA ALA A 88 8.22 4.62 -13.76
C ALA A 88 9.39 4.44 -14.74
N GLN A 89 9.97 5.53 -15.26
CA GLN A 89 11.14 5.49 -16.13
C GLN A 89 12.40 5.01 -15.38
N ALA A 90 12.60 5.45 -14.14
CA ALA A 90 13.71 5.00 -13.31
C ALA A 90 13.62 3.50 -13.02
N ALA A 91 12.42 2.99 -12.72
CA ALA A 91 12.19 1.56 -12.51
C ALA A 91 12.51 0.70 -13.75
N GLU A 92 12.32 1.21 -14.97
CA GLU A 92 12.72 0.52 -16.21
C GLU A 92 14.25 0.45 -16.39
N LEU A 93 14.98 1.37 -15.75
CA LEU A 93 16.44 1.45 -15.75
C LEU A 93 17.08 0.76 -14.54
N ASP A 94 16.28 0.10 -13.69
CA ASP A 94 16.71 -0.52 -12.42
C ASP A 94 17.30 0.51 -11.44
N ILE A 95 16.74 1.73 -11.44
CA ILE A 95 17.11 2.86 -10.58
C ILE A 95 15.96 3.12 -9.62
N ALA A 96 16.24 3.18 -8.32
CA ALA A 96 15.27 3.62 -7.33
C ALA A 96 15.24 5.15 -7.28
N TYR A 97 14.15 5.74 -7.79
CA TYR A 97 13.93 7.18 -7.80
C TYR A 97 12.78 7.56 -6.88
N VAL A 98 12.97 8.61 -6.06
CA VAL A 98 11.90 9.23 -5.27
C VAL A 98 11.97 10.74 -5.45
N ASN A 99 10.83 11.34 -5.81
CA ASN A 99 10.72 12.79 -5.98
C ASN A 99 10.37 13.49 -4.64
N LEU A 100 11.09 14.56 -4.31
CA LEU A 100 10.94 15.35 -3.08
C LEU A 100 10.85 16.85 -3.40
N ASP A 101 10.17 17.61 -2.54
CA ASP A 101 9.99 19.06 -2.70
C ASP A 101 11.21 19.87 -2.24
N GLY A 102 12.30 19.83 -3.01
CA GLY A 102 13.53 20.54 -2.68
C GLY A 102 14.25 21.17 -3.87
N ASP A 103 15.52 21.53 -3.65
CA ASP A 103 16.36 22.25 -4.61
C ASP A 103 17.66 21.49 -4.99
N VAL A 104 18.03 20.40 -4.28
CA VAL A 104 19.29 19.66 -4.47
C VAL A 104 19.05 18.17 -4.71
N GLY A 105 19.55 17.62 -5.83
CA GLY A 105 19.44 16.19 -6.13
C GLY A 105 20.56 15.36 -5.48
N CYS A 106 20.19 14.22 -4.89
CA CYS A 106 21.09 13.27 -4.24
C CYS A 106 21.18 11.98 -5.06
N LEU A 107 22.36 11.69 -5.63
CA LEU A 107 22.67 10.44 -6.33
C LEU A 107 23.62 9.62 -5.45
N VAL A 108 23.17 8.48 -4.96
CA VAL A 108 23.88 7.75 -3.91
C VAL A 108 23.66 6.25 -4.08
N ASN A 109 24.72 5.44 -3.98
CA ASN A 109 24.58 4.00 -4.03
C ASN A 109 24.15 3.42 -2.66
N GLY A 110 22.96 2.86 -2.62
CA GLY A 110 22.32 2.20 -1.49
C GLY A 110 21.31 3.09 -0.76
N ALA A 111 20.08 2.62 -0.65
CA ALA A 111 18.96 3.31 0.00
C ALA A 111 19.29 3.85 1.40
N GLY A 112 20.08 3.11 2.20
CA GLY A 112 20.50 3.56 3.53
C GLY A 112 21.48 4.74 3.50
N LEU A 113 22.40 4.76 2.53
CA LEU A 113 23.32 5.89 2.34
C LEU A 113 22.59 7.06 1.68
N ALA A 114 21.61 6.79 0.82
CA ALA A 114 20.78 7.78 0.17
C ALA A 114 19.93 8.56 1.21
N MET A 115 19.25 7.85 2.10
CA MET A 115 18.53 8.45 3.22
C MET A 115 19.49 9.16 4.17
N ALA A 116 20.63 8.55 4.53
CA ALA A 116 21.62 9.22 5.36
C ALA A 116 22.16 10.49 4.70
N THR A 117 22.37 10.54 3.39
CA THR A 117 22.83 11.74 2.69
C THR A 117 21.75 12.84 2.66
N SER A 118 20.49 12.44 2.62
CA SER A 118 19.33 13.35 2.66
C SER A 118 19.03 13.87 4.08
N ASP A 119 19.22 13.02 5.09
CA ASP A 119 19.04 13.32 6.52
C ASP A 119 20.25 14.04 7.12
N VAL A 120 21.46 13.74 6.63
CA VAL A 120 22.69 14.38 7.10
C VAL A 120 22.51 15.87 6.89
N ASP A 121 22.50 16.56 8.02
CA ASP A 121 22.36 18.00 8.23
C ASP A 121 23.21 18.88 7.30
N TRP A 122 24.03 18.37 6.37
CA TRP A 122 24.78 19.18 5.42
C TRP A 122 23.89 19.87 4.38
N VAL A 123 22.81 19.23 3.89
CA VAL A 123 21.86 19.87 2.97
C VAL A 123 20.97 20.84 3.76
N SER A 124 20.35 20.36 4.85
CA SER A 124 19.48 21.17 5.72
C SER A 124 20.21 22.31 6.46
N ALA A 125 21.42 22.10 6.99
CA ALA A 125 22.19 23.15 7.67
C ALA A 125 22.91 24.10 6.70
N ALA A 126 23.09 23.72 5.42
CA ALA A 126 23.43 24.67 4.36
C ALA A 126 22.19 25.44 3.84
N GLY A 127 20.99 25.17 4.39
CA GLY A 127 19.74 25.82 4.01
C GLY A 127 19.14 25.32 2.70
N ALA A 128 19.68 24.22 2.14
CA ALA A 128 19.14 23.56 0.97
C ALA A 128 18.17 22.44 1.39
N ARG A 129 17.30 22.00 0.49
CA ARG A 129 16.38 20.88 0.70
C ARG A 129 16.64 19.80 -0.36
N PRO A 130 16.73 18.52 0.02
CA PRO A 130 16.87 17.45 -0.97
C PRO A 130 15.61 17.38 -1.85
N CYS A 131 15.80 17.30 -3.15
CA CYS A 131 14.73 17.27 -4.15
C CYS A 131 14.56 15.93 -4.84
N LYS A 132 15.62 15.11 -4.84
CA LYS A 132 15.63 13.82 -5.55
C LYS A 132 16.48 12.84 -4.80
N LEU A 133 15.97 11.63 -4.67
CA LEU A 133 16.68 10.49 -4.12
C LEU A 133 16.86 9.49 -5.26
N LEU A 134 18.10 9.26 -5.69
CA LEU A 134 18.46 8.20 -6.64
C LEU A 134 19.38 7.20 -5.94
N ASP A 135 19.01 5.92 -6.03
CA ASP A 135 19.88 4.75 -5.82
C ASP A 135 19.99 3.93 -7.11
#